data_AF-A0A7V3CSP8-F1
#
_entry.id   AF-A0A7V3CSP8-F1
#
_cell.length_a   1.000
_cell.length_b   1.000
_cell.length_c   1.000
_cell.angle_alpha   90.00
_cell.angle_beta   90.00
_cell.angle_gamma   90.00
#
_symmetry.space_group_name_H-M   'P 1'
#
loop_
_entity.id
_entity.type
_entity.pdbx_description
1 polymer ?
#
loop_
_entity_poly.entity_id
_entity_poly.type
_entity_poly.pdbx_seq_one_letter_code
_entity_poly.pdbx_strand_id
1 'polypeptide(L)'
;MRKLSSSEFDQLPIKGKGRSSIVFNSLINLKEGEALLIERKDWNRKAGPSTLVRYIEKKHDMKFICGALEGGKGWAVKRMETIKREAQKQKPIVKNEKQEEKEIISKDNLQLKSELILFYLSRIAIHKIERIEDTLKATIMHFWKEDKKLLEQYLNEIIASLQDQGHIVIENDKTYIPLRNTKI
;
A
#
# COMPACT_ATOMS: atom_id res chain seq x y z
N MET A 1 -11.70 38.32 3.74
CA MET A 1 -11.31 38.03 2.34
C MET A 1 -12.04 39.01 1.43
N ARG A 2 -11.38 39.61 0.43
CA ARG A 2 -11.97 40.60 -0.48
C ARG A 2 -11.94 40.09 -1.93
N LYS A 3 -13.00 40.35 -2.70
CA LYS A 3 -13.04 40.08 -4.14
C LYS A 3 -12.31 41.20 -4.89
N LEU A 4 -11.43 40.82 -5.81
CA LEU A 4 -10.74 41.73 -6.73
C LEU A 4 -11.48 41.73 -8.08
N SER A 5 -11.53 42.88 -8.74
CA SER A 5 -11.93 43.01 -10.14
C SER A 5 -10.81 42.52 -11.07
N SER A 6 -11.14 42.24 -12.34
CA SER A 6 -10.17 41.73 -13.32
C SER A 6 -9.01 42.71 -13.55
N SER A 7 -9.31 44.01 -13.64
CA SER A 7 -8.31 45.07 -13.83
C SER A 7 -7.38 45.24 -12.63
N GLU A 8 -7.91 45.13 -11.41
CA GLU A 8 -7.09 45.13 -10.18
C GLU A 8 -6.16 43.92 -10.12
N PHE A 9 -6.61 42.75 -10.59
CA PHE A 9 -5.78 41.53 -10.62
C PHE A 9 -4.60 41.64 -11.60
N ASP A 10 -4.84 42.18 -12.80
CA ASP A 10 -3.82 42.27 -13.85
C ASP A 10 -2.68 43.24 -13.53
N GLN A 11 -2.92 44.22 -12.65
CA GLN A 11 -1.93 45.19 -12.17
C GLN A 11 -1.07 44.66 -11.02
N LEU A 12 -1.43 43.52 -10.42
CA LEU A 12 -0.62 42.94 -9.37
C LEU A 12 0.72 42.47 -9.93
N PRO A 13 1.86 42.73 -9.24
CA PRO A 13 3.17 42.20 -9.61
C PRO A 13 3.23 40.70 -9.28
N ILE A 14 2.44 39.89 -10.00
CA ILE A 14 2.35 38.45 -9.80
C ILE A 14 3.58 37.80 -10.42
N LYS A 15 4.47 37.29 -9.57
CA LYS A 15 5.64 36.54 -10.00
C LYS A 15 5.20 35.17 -10.54
N GLY A 16 5.42 34.95 -11.83
CA GLY A 16 5.10 33.68 -12.50
C GLY A 16 3.67 33.62 -13.02
N LYS A 17 3.38 34.39 -14.09
CA LYS A 17 2.25 34.08 -14.98
C LYS A 17 2.44 32.64 -15.46
N GLY A 18 1.55 31.74 -15.06
CA GLY A 18 1.68 30.28 -15.18
C GLY A 18 2.00 29.78 -16.58
N ARG A 19 3.30 29.76 -16.92
CA ARG A 19 3.84 29.16 -18.13
C ARG A 19 4.99 28.25 -17.70
N SER A 20 4.79 26.97 -17.99
CA SER A 20 5.77 25.89 -17.98
C SER A 20 7.18 26.30 -17.55
N SER A 21 7.59 25.96 -16.32
CA SER A 21 9.00 26.07 -15.96
C SER A 21 9.85 25.31 -16.99
N ILE A 22 11.09 25.74 -17.23
CA ILE A 22 12.03 25.00 -18.08
C ILE A 22 12.03 23.51 -17.69
N VAL A 23 12.06 23.25 -16.39
CA VAL A 23 11.91 21.92 -15.80
C VAL A 23 10.62 21.20 -16.23
N PHE A 24 9.46 21.87 -16.27
CA PHE A 24 8.21 21.27 -16.74
C PHE A 24 8.28 20.84 -18.20
N ASN A 25 8.81 21.71 -19.08
CA ASN A 25 8.96 21.39 -20.49
C ASN A 25 9.94 20.24 -20.71
N SER A 26 11.07 20.25 -19.99
CA SER A 26 12.04 19.15 -20.04
C SER A 26 11.44 17.82 -19.56
N LEU A 27 10.58 17.84 -18.54
CA LEU A 27 9.94 16.62 -18.02
C LEU A 27 8.88 16.06 -18.98
N ILE A 28 8.07 16.89 -19.62
CA ILE A 28 7.06 16.43 -20.59
C ILE A 28 7.70 15.82 -21.83
N ASN A 29 8.83 16.39 -22.27
CA ASN A 29 9.52 15.93 -23.48
C ASN A 29 10.51 14.78 -23.22
N LEU A 30 10.71 14.37 -21.97
CA LEU A 30 11.59 13.26 -21.60
C LEU A 30 11.05 11.97 -22.24
N LYS A 31 11.89 11.18 -22.93
CA LYS A 31 11.47 9.88 -23.50
C LYS A 31 11.49 8.77 -22.45
N GLU A 32 10.81 7.66 -22.71
CA GLU A 32 10.82 6.51 -21.80
C GLU A 32 12.25 5.99 -21.61
N GLY A 33 12.65 5.74 -20.36
CA GLY A 33 14.01 5.33 -20.00
C GLY A 33 14.99 6.49 -19.80
N GLU A 34 14.69 7.71 -20.27
CA GLU A 34 15.52 8.89 -20.06
C GLU A 34 15.33 9.49 -18.66
N ALA A 35 16.37 10.14 -18.16
CA ALA A 35 16.39 10.80 -16.86
C ALA A 35 16.89 12.24 -16.97
N LEU A 36 16.34 13.09 -16.12
CA LEU A 36 16.69 14.49 -15.96
C LEU A 36 17.20 14.74 -14.55
N LEU A 37 18.34 15.41 -14.45
CA LEU A 37 18.84 15.96 -13.20
C LEU A 37 18.32 17.39 -13.05
N ILE A 38 17.63 17.66 -11.95
CA ILE A 38 17.17 18.99 -11.55
C ILE A 38 18.10 19.46 -10.44
N GLU A 39 19.06 20.31 -10.76
CA GLU A 39 19.92 20.92 -9.75
C GLU A 39 19.13 21.90 -8.89
N ARG A 40 19.62 22.15 -7.67
CA ARG A 40 18.96 23.07 -6.74
C ARG A 40 18.83 24.50 -7.27
N LYS A 41 19.78 24.94 -8.11
CA LYS A 41 19.77 26.26 -8.77
C LYS A 41 18.62 26.39 -9.78
N ASP A 42 18.21 25.29 -10.41
CA ASP A 42 17.18 25.25 -11.45
C ASP A 42 15.76 25.13 -10.86
N TRP A 43 15.67 24.98 -9.53
CA TRP A 43 14.42 24.82 -8.80
C TRP A 43 14.16 25.98 -7.84
N ASN A 44 13.22 26.85 -8.22
CA ASN A 44 12.92 28.08 -7.48
C ASN A 44 11.68 27.99 -6.57
N ARG A 45 11.11 26.79 -6.37
CA ARG A 45 9.88 26.60 -5.58
C ARG A 45 10.19 26.05 -4.19
N LYS A 46 9.39 26.45 -3.19
CA LYS A 46 9.49 25.96 -1.81
C LYS A 46 9.17 24.46 -1.69
N ALA A 47 8.16 23.99 -2.41
CA ALA A 47 7.87 22.56 -2.53
C ALA A 47 8.84 21.92 -3.51
N GLY A 48 9.27 20.69 -3.24
CA GLY A 48 10.14 19.94 -4.15
C GLY A 48 9.47 19.65 -5.51
N PRO A 49 10.26 19.23 -6.51
CA PRO A 49 9.76 18.94 -7.85
C PRO A 49 8.78 17.78 -7.91
N SER A 50 8.69 16.95 -6.86
CA SER A 50 7.71 15.85 -6.75
C SER A 50 6.27 16.31 -7.00
N THR A 51 5.88 17.49 -6.55
CA THR A 51 4.53 18.03 -6.79
C THR A 51 4.29 18.33 -8.26
N LEU A 52 5.30 18.86 -8.96
CA LEU A 52 5.23 19.12 -10.40
C LEU A 52 5.20 17.81 -11.19
N VAL A 53 6.04 16.86 -10.81
CA VAL A 53 6.07 15.52 -11.43
C VAL A 53 4.71 14.86 -11.30
N ARG A 54 4.12 14.82 -10.11
CA ARG A 54 2.78 14.23 -9.88
C ARG A 54 1.67 14.93 -10.66
N TYR A 55 1.78 16.25 -10.86
CA TYR A 55 0.88 17.00 -11.72
C TYR A 55 0.99 16.56 -13.18
N ILE A 56 2.22 16.40 -13.70
CA ILE A 56 2.45 15.92 -15.07
C ILE A 56 1.92 14.50 -15.22
N GLU A 57 2.20 13.60 -14.27
CA GLU A 57 1.69 12.22 -14.30
C GLU A 57 0.17 12.16 -14.41
N LYS A 58 -0.54 12.98 -13.62
CA LYS A 58 -2.01 12.99 -13.61
C LYS A 58 -2.60 13.56 -14.91
N LYS A 59 -1.94 14.56 -15.51
CA LYS A 59 -2.49 15.31 -16.66
C LYS A 59 -2.08 14.74 -18.02
N HIS A 60 -0.92 14.10 -18.10
CA HIS A 60 -0.33 13.64 -19.36
C HIS A 60 -0.23 12.11 -19.46
N ASP A 61 -0.78 11.37 -18.49
CA ASP A 61 -0.72 9.90 -18.38
C ASP A 61 0.71 9.33 -18.49
N MET A 62 1.68 10.08 -17.97
CA MET A 62 3.08 9.70 -17.92
C MET A 62 3.39 9.09 -16.54
N LYS A 63 4.48 8.31 -16.46
CA LYS A 63 5.00 7.80 -15.19
C LYS A 63 6.44 8.24 -15.00
N PHE A 64 6.76 8.73 -13.80
CA PHE A 64 8.11 9.13 -13.45
C PHE A 64 8.53 8.56 -12.11
N ILE A 65 9.83 8.31 -11.95
CA ILE A 65 10.47 8.13 -10.65
C ILE A 65 11.16 9.44 -10.31
N CYS A 66 10.82 10.05 -9.17
CA CYS A 66 11.45 11.28 -8.69
C CYS A 66 12.09 11.02 -7.32
N GLY A 67 13.38 11.30 -7.19
CA GLY A 67 14.13 11.15 -5.95
C GLY A 67 14.96 12.39 -5.63
N ALA A 68 15.11 12.72 -4.35
CA ALA A 68 16.09 13.71 -3.92
C ALA A 68 17.48 13.08 -3.89
N LEU A 69 18.49 13.83 -4.32
CA LEU A 69 19.87 13.40 -4.21
C LEU A 69 20.37 13.54 -2.76
N GLU A 70 21.29 12.65 -2.39
CA GLU A 70 22.00 12.74 -1.10
C GLU A 70 22.71 14.10 -0.94
N GLY A 71 22.72 14.60 0.29
CA GLY A 71 23.28 15.91 0.60
C GLY A 71 22.49 17.11 0.03
N GLY A 72 21.26 16.89 -0.48
CA GLY A 72 20.38 17.98 -0.90
C GLY A 72 20.84 18.74 -2.14
N LYS A 73 21.66 18.10 -2.98
CA LYS A 73 22.26 18.68 -4.21
C LYS A 73 21.26 18.87 -5.36
N GLY A 74 20.05 18.32 -5.25
CA GLY A 74 19.01 18.42 -6.27
C GLY A 74 18.10 17.21 -6.27
N TRP A 75 17.49 16.95 -7.43
CA TRP A 75 16.58 15.83 -7.63
C TRP A 75 16.83 15.15 -8.96
N ALA A 76 16.72 13.82 -8.99
CA ALA A 76 16.73 13.04 -10.22
C ALA A 76 15.31 12.61 -10.58
N VAL A 77 14.93 12.79 -11.84
CA VAL A 77 13.61 12.37 -12.36
C VAL A 77 13.80 11.50 -13.59
N LYS A 78 13.29 10.27 -13.57
CA LYS A 78 13.37 9.33 -14.70
C LYS A 78 11.98 9.01 -15.24
N ARG A 79 11.77 9.08 -16.56
CA ARG A 79 10.52 8.63 -17.17
C ARG A 79 10.50 7.10 -17.27
N MET A 80 9.41 6.51 -16.81
CA MET A 80 9.17 5.07 -16.85
C MET A 80 8.37 4.70 -18.10
N GLU A 81 8.58 3.47 -18.57
CA GLU A 81 7.73 2.88 -19.59
C GLU A 81 6.30 2.79 -19.06
N THR A 82 5.36 3.21 -19.90
CA THR A 82 3.94 3.23 -19.55
C THR A 82 3.41 1.80 -19.61
N ILE A 83 3.55 1.05 -18.51
CA ILE A 83 2.97 -0.30 -18.39
C ILE A 83 1.46 -0.13 -18.41
N LYS A 84 0.81 -0.41 -19.56
CA LYS A 84 -0.63 -0.62 -19.65
C LYS A 84 -1.00 -1.57 -18.52
N ARG A 85 -2.03 -1.21 -17.73
CA ARG A 85 -2.54 -2.01 -16.62
C ARG A 85 -3.04 -3.36 -17.12
N GLU A 86 -2.13 -4.29 -17.28
CA GLU A 86 -2.37 -5.71 -17.11
C GLU A 86 -1.42 -6.17 -16.02
N ALA A 87 -1.99 -6.86 -15.05
CA ALA A 87 -1.32 -7.30 -13.85
C ALA A 87 -0.09 -8.14 -14.22
N GLN A 88 1.10 -7.57 -14.09
CA GLN A 88 2.33 -8.36 -13.97
C GLN A 88 3.34 -7.60 -13.12
N LYS A 89 3.41 -8.03 -11.85
CA LYS A 89 4.53 -7.77 -10.96
C LYS A 89 5.78 -8.38 -11.59
N GLN A 90 6.62 -7.56 -12.22
CA GLN A 90 8.03 -7.89 -12.39
C GLN A 90 8.86 -6.78 -11.72
N LYS A 91 9.50 -7.14 -10.60
CA LYS A 91 10.43 -6.26 -9.86
C LYS A 91 11.81 -6.37 -10.50
N PRO A 92 12.57 -5.26 -10.63
CA PRO A 92 13.96 -5.35 -11.03
C PRO A 92 14.79 -5.92 -9.89
N ILE A 93 15.79 -6.70 -10.27
CA ILE A 93 16.77 -7.37 -9.43
C ILE A 93 17.65 -6.30 -8.76
N VAL A 94 17.53 -6.18 -7.43
CA VAL A 94 18.55 -5.56 -6.57
C VAL A 94 18.82 -6.55 -5.44
N LYS A 95 20.08 -6.97 -5.35
CA LYS A 95 20.57 -8.08 -4.55
C LYS A 95 20.48 -7.81 -3.03
N ASN A 96 20.12 -8.89 -2.33
CA ASN A 96 20.52 -9.32 -0.97
C ASN A 96 19.93 -8.75 0.33
N GLU A 97 19.15 -7.67 0.39
CA GLU A 97 18.51 -7.28 1.68
C GLU A 97 17.00 -7.59 1.75
N LYS A 98 16.32 -7.60 0.60
CA LYS A 98 14.86 -7.82 0.52
C LYS A 98 14.40 -9.27 0.61
N GLN A 99 15.31 -10.24 0.62
CA GLN A 99 14.94 -11.66 0.80
C GLN A 99 14.79 -11.98 2.27
N GLU A 100 15.72 -11.54 3.12
CA GLU A 100 15.61 -11.71 4.56
C GLU A 100 14.40 -10.95 5.12
N GLU A 101 14.19 -9.70 4.73
CA GLU A 101 13.03 -8.92 5.23
C GLU A 101 11.68 -9.51 4.76
N LYS A 102 11.61 -10.07 3.54
CA LYS A 102 10.40 -10.79 3.10
C LYS A 102 10.25 -12.16 3.76
N GLU A 103 11.33 -12.86 4.03
CA GLU A 103 11.29 -14.13 4.77
C GLU A 103 10.91 -13.91 6.23
N ILE A 104 11.39 -12.83 6.86
CA ILE A 104 11.01 -12.42 8.22
C ILE A 104 9.53 -12.03 8.24
N ILE A 105 9.08 -11.15 7.34
CA ILE A 105 7.65 -10.81 7.21
C ILE A 105 6.82 -12.06 6.89
N SER A 106 7.33 -13.00 6.09
CA SER A 106 6.64 -14.26 5.79
C SER A 106 6.59 -15.21 6.98
N LYS A 107 7.65 -15.28 7.79
CA LYS A 107 7.73 -16.10 9.00
C LYS A 107 6.86 -15.53 10.11
N ASP A 108 6.89 -14.22 10.32
CA ASP A 108 6.04 -13.52 11.27
C ASP A 108 4.56 -13.66 10.90
N ASN A 109 4.22 -13.55 9.61
CA ASN A 109 2.86 -13.81 9.13
C ASN A 109 2.43 -15.26 9.31
N LEU A 110 3.33 -16.22 9.08
CA LEU A 110 3.03 -17.64 9.27
C LEU A 110 2.85 -17.98 10.76
N GLN A 111 3.69 -17.40 11.62
CA GLN A 111 3.59 -17.54 13.07
C GLN A 111 2.27 -16.96 13.58
N LEU A 112 1.92 -15.74 13.16
CA LEU A 112 0.65 -15.12 13.54
C LEU A 112 -0.56 -15.95 13.09
N LYS A 113 -0.53 -16.49 11.87
CA LYS A 113 -1.58 -17.42 11.39
C LYS A 113 -1.66 -18.69 12.25
N SER A 114 -0.52 -19.28 12.60
CA SER A 114 -0.47 -20.48 13.46
C SER A 114 -1.04 -20.20 14.86
N GLU A 115 -0.65 -19.09 15.48
CA GLU A 115 -1.15 -18.65 16.78
C GLU A 115 -2.65 -18.38 16.74
N LEU A 116 -3.15 -17.74 15.67
CA LEU A 116 -4.58 -17.52 15.46
C LEU A 116 -5.37 -18.83 15.30
N ILE A 117 -4.85 -19.81 14.55
CA ILE A 117 -5.47 -21.13 14.41
C ILE A 117 -5.57 -21.81 15.78
N LEU A 118 -4.47 -21.87 16.53
CA LEU A 118 -4.43 -22.49 17.85
C LEU A 118 -5.38 -21.78 18.83
N PHE A 119 -5.40 -20.44 18.81
CA PHE A 119 -6.31 -19.65 19.61
C PHE A 119 -7.77 -19.97 19.28
N TYR A 120 -8.13 -19.94 18.00
CA TYR A 120 -9.49 -20.21 17.52
C TYR A 120 -9.97 -21.61 17.93
N LEU A 121 -9.19 -22.65 17.62
CA LEU A 121 -9.53 -24.03 17.95
C LEU A 121 -9.59 -24.28 19.47
N SER A 122 -8.66 -23.70 20.24
CA SER A 122 -8.68 -23.80 21.70
C SER A 122 -9.93 -23.15 22.30
N ARG A 123 -10.37 -22.02 21.74
CA ARG A 123 -11.60 -21.35 22.18
C ARG A 123 -12.85 -22.17 21.87
N ILE A 124 -12.92 -22.79 20.69
CA ILE A 124 -14.01 -23.71 20.35
C ILE A 124 -14.02 -24.90 21.33
N ALA A 125 -12.87 -25.52 21.57
CA ALA A 125 -12.76 -26.71 22.41
C ALA A 125 -13.06 -26.44 23.90
N ILE A 126 -12.52 -25.35 24.46
CA ILE A 126 -12.58 -25.06 25.91
C ILE A 126 -13.84 -24.30 26.27
N HIS A 127 -14.19 -23.26 25.50
CA HIS A 127 -15.26 -22.34 25.87
C HIS A 127 -16.57 -22.62 25.15
N LYS A 128 -16.62 -23.67 24.31
CA LYS A 128 -17.77 -23.98 23.44
C LYS A 128 -18.25 -22.71 22.75
N ILE A 129 -17.33 -21.91 22.21
CA ILE A 129 -17.74 -20.70 21.51
C ILE A 129 -18.52 -21.13 20.27
N GLU A 130 -19.83 -20.89 20.31
CA GLU A 130 -20.72 -21.22 19.22
C GLU A 130 -20.62 -20.15 18.13
N ARG A 131 -20.33 -18.88 18.46
CA ARG A 131 -20.38 -17.75 17.53
C ARG A 131 -19.00 -17.21 17.16
N ILE A 132 -18.75 -17.10 15.86
CA ILE A 132 -17.48 -16.56 15.30
C ILE A 132 -17.21 -15.13 15.78
N GLU A 133 -18.25 -14.32 15.94
CA GLU A 133 -18.14 -12.94 16.45
C GLU A 133 -17.51 -12.86 17.83
N ASP A 134 -17.79 -13.82 18.70
CA ASP A 134 -17.23 -13.83 20.06
C ASP A 134 -15.76 -14.24 20.02
N THR A 135 -15.38 -15.11 19.09
CA THR A 135 -13.97 -15.41 18.85
C THR A 135 -13.24 -14.21 18.24
N LEU A 136 -13.84 -13.47 17.32
CA LEU A 136 -13.30 -12.22 16.78
C LEU A 136 -13.04 -11.18 17.89
N LYS A 137 -14.01 -10.97 18.79
CA LYS A 137 -13.86 -10.07 19.95
C LYS A 137 -12.73 -10.53 20.87
N ALA A 138 -12.66 -11.82 21.18
CA ALA A 138 -11.61 -12.38 22.02
C ALA A 138 -10.21 -12.27 21.37
N THR A 139 -10.15 -12.40 20.04
CA THR A 139 -8.92 -12.24 19.25
C THR A 139 -8.39 -10.82 19.33
N ILE A 140 -9.26 -9.81 19.23
CA ILE A 140 -8.88 -8.39 19.36
C ILE A 140 -8.26 -8.11 20.73
N MET A 141 -8.76 -8.75 21.80
CA MET A 141 -8.17 -8.62 23.13
C MET A 141 -6.81 -9.34 23.26
N HIS A 142 -6.68 -10.53 22.67
CA HIS A 142 -5.49 -11.35 22.79
C HIS A 142 -4.31 -10.82 21.96
N PHE A 143 -4.61 -10.31 20.75
CA PHE A 143 -3.63 -9.81 19.78
C PHE A 143 -3.70 -8.27 19.63
N TRP A 144 -3.99 -7.54 20.71
CA TRP A 144 -4.24 -6.09 20.67
C TRP A 144 -3.11 -5.23 20.09
N LYS A 145 -1.87 -5.75 20.06
CA LYS A 145 -0.69 -5.08 19.50
C LYS A 145 -0.55 -5.23 17.99
N GLU A 146 -1.26 -6.20 17.41
CA GLU A 146 -1.20 -6.51 15.98
C GLU A 146 -2.21 -5.66 15.18
N ASP A 147 -2.01 -5.55 13.86
CA ASP A 147 -2.95 -4.82 12.99
C ASP A 147 -4.32 -5.51 12.98
N LYS A 148 -5.31 -4.83 13.57
CA LYS A 148 -6.69 -5.31 13.68
C LYS A 148 -7.27 -5.79 12.34
N LYS A 149 -7.00 -5.07 11.24
CA LYS A 149 -7.53 -5.46 9.92
C LYS A 149 -6.87 -6.71 9.40
N LEU A 150 -5.56 -6.87 9.66
CA LEU A 150 -4.80 -8.04 9.25
C LEU A 150 -5.24 -9.29 10.04
N LEU A 151 -5.44 -9.16 11.35
CA LEU A 151 -5.97 -10.23 12.20
C LEU A 151 -7.35 -10.70 11.72
N GLU A 152 -8.24 -9.75 11.44
CA GLU A 152 -9.60 -10.05 10.96
C GLU A 152 -9.56 -10.78 9.61
N GLN A 153 -8.70 -10.32 8.69
CA GLN A 153 -8.48 -11.00 7.41
C GLN A 153 -7.97 -12.42 7.61
N TYR A 154 -6.92 -12.61 8.41
CA TYR A 154 -6.34 -13.94 8.66
C TYR A 154 -7.31 -14.87 9.35
N LEU A 155 -8.07 -14.39 10.33
CA LEU A 155 -9.07 -15.20 11.02
C LEU A 155 -10.17 -15.66 10.05
N ASN A 156 -10.66 -14.79 9.17
CA ASN A 156 -11.63 -15.16 8.15
C ASN A 156 -11.07 -16.17 7.15
N GLU A 157 -9.82 -16.00 6.70
CA GLU A 157 -9.12 -16.96 5.85
C GLU A 157 -8.98 -18.34 6.53
N ILE A 158 -8.61 -18.35 7.81
CA ILE A 158 -8.47 -19.57 8.61
C ILE A 158 -9.81 -20.29 8.74
N ILE A 159 -10.87 -19.56 9.09
CA ILE A 159 -12.22 -20.13 9.26
C ILE A 159 -12.71 -20.74 7.94
N ALA A 160 -12.57 -20.02 6.83
CA ALA A 160 -12.95 -20.53 5.51
C ALA A 160 -12.17 -21.80 5.16
N SER A 161 -10.86 -21.80 5.37
CA SER A 161 -10.00 -22.98 5.13
C SER A 161 -10.41 -24.18 6.00
N LEU A 162 -10.72 -23.97 7.28
CA LEU A 162 -11.15 -25.04 8.18
C LEU A 162 -12.53 -25.59 7.78
N GLN A 163 -13.42 -24.73 7.28
CA GLN A 163 -14.73 -25.13 6.79
C GLN A 163 -14.62 -25.95 5.49
N ASP A 164 -13.81 -25.48 4.53
CA ASP A 164 -13.57 -26.17 3.26
C ASP A 164 -12.94 -27.56 3.46
N GLN A 165 -12.08 -27.71 4.47
CA GLN A 165 -11.48 -28.98 4.87
C GLN A 165 -12.43 -29.89 5.67
N GLY A 166 -13.62 -29.40 6.01
CA GLY A 166 -14.59 -30.12 6.85
C GLY A 166 -14.12 -30.31 8.29
N HIS A 167 -13.21 -29.48 8.79
CA HIS A 167 -12.79 -29.48 10.19
C HIS A 167 -13.75 -28.74 11.11
N ILE A 168 -14.52 -27.79 10.55
CA ILE A 168 -15.62 -27.11 11.24
C ILE A 168 -16.82 -27.00 10.30
N VAL A 169 -18.00 -26.90 10.88
CA VAL A 169 -19.27 -26.63 10.20
C VAL A 169 -19.91 -25.42 10.87
N ILE A 170 -20.41 -24.47 10.08
CA ILE A 170 -21.10 -23.29 10.59
C ILE A 170 -22.56 -23.37 10.13
N GLU A 171 -23.49 -23.58 11.07
CA GLU A 171 -24.92 -23.67 10.83
C GLU A 171 -25.69 -22.83 11.86
N ASN A 172 -26.63 -22.00 11.41
CA ASN A 172 -27.46 -21.15 12.28
C ASN A 172 -26.63 -20.31 13.27
N ASP A 173 -25.57 -19.66 12.80
CA ASP A 173 -24.60 -18.89 13.58
C ASP A 173 -23.83 -19.70 14.64
N LYS A 174 -23.91 -21.03 14.59
CA LYS A 174 -23.19 -21.93 15.50
C LYS A 174 -22.09 -22.67 14.76
N THR A 175 -20.92 -22.72 15.39
CA THR A 175 -19.73 -23.41 14.90
C THR A 175 -19.61 -24.75 15.59
N TYR A 176 -19.47 -25.82 14.81
CA TYR A 176 -19.37 -27.19 15.26
C TYR A 176 -18.11 -27.85 14.73
N ILE A 177 -17.50 -28.74 15.52
CA ILE A 177 -16.49 -29.67 15.02
C ILE A 177 -17.24 -30.95 14.62
N PRO A 178 -17.29 -31.33 13.34
CA PRO A 178 -17.96 -32.55 12.93
C PRO A 178 -17.26 -33.75 13.58
N LEU A 179 -18.02 -34.55 14.31
CA LEU A 179 -17.53 -35.84 14.80
C LEU A 179 -17.20 -36.68 13.56
N ARG A 180 -15.98 -37.25 13.49
CA ARG A 180 -15.61 -38.16 12.41
C ARG A 180 -16.73 -39.18 12.23
N ASN A 181 -17.34 -39.23 11.04
CA ASN A 181 -18.17 -40.35 10.65
C ASN A 181 -17.35 -41.63 10.86
N THR A 182 -17.71 -42.41 11.87
CA THR A 182 -17.36 -43.84 11.97
C THR A 182 -18.09 -44.57 10.85
N LYS A 183 -17.62 -44.38 9.63
CA LYS A 183 -17.90 -45.27 8.51
C LYS A 183 -16.55 -45.68 7.92
N ILE A 184 -15.94 -46.65 8.60
CA ILE A 184 -15.08 -47.66 7.97
C ILE A 184 -16.02 -48.79 7.57
#